data_AF-A0AAU3SK78-F1
#
_entry.id   AF-A0AAU3SK78-F1
#
_cell.length_a   1.000
_cell.length_b   1.000
_cell.length_c   1.000
_cell.angle_alpha   90.00
_cell.angle_beta   90.00
_cell.angle_gamma   90.00
#
_symmetry.space_group_name_H-M   'P 1'
#
loop_
_entity.id
_entity.type
_entity.pdbx_description
1 polymer ?
#
loop_
_entity_poly.entity_id
_entity_poly.type
_entity_poly.pdbx_seq_one_letter_code
_entity_poly.pdbx_strand_id
1 'polypeptide(L)'
;MTPADLRAAIVRDCPHRLDDYDRHTARFKVRGWRFGPALIAYWRIEHAISSQPDVEAELGRLYGLAEDSPDYAGAKDYLAQVSRIRHQISATLDPPKETRDA
;
A
#
# COMPACT_ATOMS: atom_id res chain seq x y z
N MET A 1 13.79 2.77 -6.76
CA MET A 1 12.67 3.46 -7.43
C MET A 1 12.58 4.87 -6.86
N THR A 2 12.68 5.89 -7.72
CA THR A 2 12.50 7.30 -7.32
C THR A 2 11.00 7.64 -7.23
N PRO A 3 10.61 8.78 -6.62
CA PRO A 3 9.21 9.23 -6.65
C PRO A 3 8.66 9.43 -8.07
N ALA A 4 9.50 9.92 -9.00
CA ALA A 4 9.12 10.08 -10.39
C ALA A 4 8.83 8.73 -11.07
N ASP A 5 9.68 7.72 -10.83
CA ASP A 5 9.48 6.37 -11.35
C ASP A 5 8.20 5.73 -10.80
N LEU A 6 7.94 5.92 -9.50
CA LEU A 6 6.75 5.39 -8.83
C LEU A 6 5.47 6.03 -9.37
N ARG A 7 5.48 7.35 -9.58
CA ARG A 7 4.35 8.06 -10.22
C ARG A 7 4.10 7.54 -11.63
N ALA A 8 5.16 7.33 -12.42
CA ALA A 8 5.03 6.77 -13.77
C ALA A 8 4.48 5.33 -13.76
N ALA A 9 4.87 4.50 -12.80
CA ALA A 9 4.33 3.16 -12.62
C ALA A 9 2.84 3.18 -12.25
N ILE A 10 2.42 4.09 -11.36
CA ILE A 10 1.01 4.28 -11.00
C ILE A 10 0.17 4.68 -12.21
N VAL A 11 0.64 5.64 -13.03
CA VAL A 11 -0.06 6.05 -14.26
C VAL A 11 -0.29 4.87 -15.21
N ARG A 12 0.70 3.97 -15.31
CA ARG A 12 0.65 2.82 -16.22
C ARG A 12 -0.24 1.70 -15.70
N ASP A 13 -0.10 1.33 -14.42
CA ASP A 13 -0.65 0.08 -13.89
C ASP A 13 -1.97 0.28 -13.13
N CYS A 14 -2.15 1.42 -12.47
CA CYS A 14 -3.30 1.70 -11.61
C CYS A 14 -3.65 3.20 -11.59
N PRO A 15 -4.07 3.78 -12.74
CA PRO A 15 -4.23 5.22 -12.90
C PRO A 15 -5.27 5.83 -11.96
N HIS A 16 -6.23 5.06 -11.44
CA HIS A 16 -7.20 5.51 -10.44
C HIS A 16 -6.56 5.93 -9.12
N ARG A 17 -5.32 5.50 -8.83
CA ARG A 17 -4.57 5.89 -7.64
C ARG A 17 -3.76 7.18 -7.82
N LEU A 18 -3.69 7.74 -9.03
CA LEU A 18 -2.84 8.90 -9.31
C LEU A 18 -3.23 10.12 -8.46
N ASP A 19 -4.53 10.39 -8.34
CA ASP A 19 -5.02 11.54 -7.59
C ASP A 19 -4.71 11.43 -6.08
N ASP A 20 -4.79 10.21 -5.52
CA ASP A 20 -4.44 9.97 -4.13
C ASP A 20 -2.93 10.13 -3.91
N TYR A 21 -2.11 9.63 -4.85
CA TYR A 21 -0.66 9.80 -4.83
C TYR A 21 -0.27 11.29 -4.85
N ASP A 22 -0.78 12.04 -5.83
CA ASP A 22 -0.48 13.46 -6.00
C ASP A 22 -0.99 14.28 -4.80
N ARG A 23 -2.16 13.96 -4.25
CA ARG A 23 -2.69 14.60 -3.04
C ARG A 23 -1.81 14.32 -1.81
N HIS A 24 -1.35 13.09 -1.64
CA HIS A 24 -0.51 12.72 -0.50
C HIS A 24 0.87 13.38 -0.60
N THR A 25 1.50 13.38 -1.78
CA THR A 25 2.78 14.07 -2.02
C THR A 25 2.67 15.58 -1.79
N ALA A 26 1.60 16.22 -2.25
CA ALA A 26 1.36 17.66 -2.07
C ALA A 26 1.26 18.05 -0.60
N ARG A 27 0.58 17.24 0.23
CA ARG A 27 0.47 17.49 1.69
C ARG A 27 1.83 17.48 2.40
N PHE A 28 2.77 16.66 1.95
CA PHE A 28 4.13 16.64 2.49
C PHE A 28 4.90 17.88 2.04
N LYS A 29 4.77 18.26 0.76
CA LYS A 29 5.42 19.46 0.20
C LYS A 29 4.97 20.73 0.93
N VAL A 30 3.69 20.89 1.22
CA VAL A 30 3.15 22.04 1.98
C VAL A 30 3.73 22.12 3.39
N ARG A 31 4.04 20.97 4.02
CA ARG A 31 4.68 20.91 5.35
C ARG A 31 6.20 21.13 5.31
N GLY A 32 6.79 21.35 4.14
CA GLY A 32 8.24 21.39 3.96
C GLY A 32 8.92 20.03 4.18
N TRP A 33 8.15 18.95 4.25
CA TRP A 33 8.68 17.60 4.45
C TRP A 33 9.09 16.98 3.11
N ARG A 34 10.24 16.31 3.11
CA ARG A 34 10.66 15.53 1.95
C ARG A 34 9.78 14.29 1.80
N PHE A 35 9.53 13.91 0.55
CA PHE A 35 8.95 12.60 0.21
C PHE A 35 9.98 11.52 0.52
N GLY A 36 10.01 11.10 1.78
CA GLY A 36 11.05 10.24 2.34
C GLY A 36 10.86 8.75 2.07
N PRO A 37 11.82 7.92 2.50
CA PRO A 37 11.81 6.48 2.27
C PRO A 37 10.54 5.76 2.76
N ALA A 38 9.99 6.15 3.92
CA ALA A 38 8.77 5.54 4.45
C ALA A 38 7.56 5.75 3.53
N LEU A 39 7.45 6.94 2.92
CA LEU A 39 6.35 7.26 2.03
C LEU A 39 6.52 6.61 0.65
N ILE A 40 7.76 6.49 0.17
CA ILE A 40 8.08 5.67 -1.01
C ILE A 40 7.69 4.21 -0.75
N ALA A 41 8.05 3.64 0.40
CA ALA A 41 7.71 2.26 0.76
C ALA A 41 6.20 2.05 0.82
N TYR A 42 5.46 2.96 1.48
CA TYR A 42 4.00 2.94 1.51
C TYR A 42 3.40 2.91 0.10
N TRP A 43 3.80 3.84 -0.77
CA TRP A 43 3.26 3.93 -2.12
C TRP A 43 3.70 2.80 -3.06
N ARG A 44 4.84 2.15 -2.79
CA ARG A 44 5.22 0.91 -3.49
C ARG A 44 4.26 -0.23 -3.13
N ILE A 45 3.82 -0.33 -1.87
CA ILE A 45 2.83 -1.31 -1.45
C ILE A 45 1.46 -1.00 -2.08
N GLU A 46 1.01 0.25 -2.03
CA GLU A 46 -0.28 0.65 -2.65
C GLU A 46 -0.27 0.43 -4.17
N HIS A 47 0.85 0.71 -4.86
CA HIS A 47 1.02 0.39 -6.27
C HIS A 47 0.94 -1.12 -6.53
N ALA A 48 1.66 -1.94 -5.74
CA ALA A 48 1.65 -3.40 -5.90
C ALA A 48 0.29 -4.05 -5.59
N ILE A 49 -0.48 -3.47 -4.68
CA ILE A 49 -1.88 -3.85 -4.42
C ILE A 49 -2.74 -3.48 -5.62
N SER A 50 -2.70 -2.21 -6.02
CA SER A 50 -3.66 -1.67 -7.00
C SER A 50 -3.34 -2.08 -8.43
N SER A 51 -2.15 -2.63 -8.70
CA SER A 51 -1.81 -3.28 -9.96
C SER A 51 -2.36 -4.72 -10.06
N GLN A 52 -2.92 -5.25 -8.97
CA GLN A 52 -3.55 -6.57 -8.89
C GLN A 52 -5.03 -6.40 -8.50
N PRO A 53 -5.96 -6.29 -9.47
CA PRO A 53 -7.36 -5.96 -9.20
C PRO A 53 -8.05 -6.89 -8.22
N ASP A 54 -7.75 -8.19 -8.26
CA ASP A 54 -8.34 -9.18 -7.36
C ASP A 54 -7.90 -8.97 -5.89
N VAL A 55 -6.63 -8.58 -5.70
CA VAL A 55 -6.08 -8.28 -4.37
C VAL A 55 -6.65 -6.98 -3.84
N GLU A 56 -6.76 -5.95 -4.69
CA GLU A 56 -7.39 -4.68 -4.33
C GLU A 56 -8.87 -4.87 -3.96
N ALA A 57 -9.62 -5.68 -4.73
CA ALA A 57 -11.01 -6.00 -4.47
C ALA A 57 -11.19 -6.77 -3.14
N GLU A 58 -10.33 -7.75 -2.87
CA GLU A 58 -10.39 -8.51 -1.62
C GLU A 58 -10.10 -7.62 -0.40
N LEU A 59 -9.12 -6.72 -0.49
CA LEU A 59 -8.87 -5.75 0.56
C LEU A 59 -10.07 -4.81 0.76
N GLY A 60 -10.67 -4.32 -0.33
CA GLY A 60 -11.88 -3.50 -0.26
C GLY A 60 -13.04 -4.23 0.43
N ARG A 61 -13.25 -5.51 0.11
CA ARG A 61 -14.27 -6.36 0.74
C ARG A 61 -14.00 -6.53 2.25
N LEU A 62 -12.76 -6.81 2.63
CA LEU A 62 -12.39 -6.97 4.05
C LEU A 62 -12.55 -5.66 4.83
N TYR A 63 -12.21 -4.51 4.24
CA TYR A 63 -12.46 -3.22 4.87
C TYR A 63 -13.96 -2.95 5.06
N GLY A 64 -14.79 -3.24 4.05
CA GLY A 64 -16.25 -3.12 4.18
C GLY A 64 -16.81 -4.02 5.27
N LEU A 65 -16.36 -5.27 5.35
CA LEU A 65 -16.75 -6.19 6.43
C LEU A 65 -16.29 -5.74 7.81
N ALA A 66 -15.13 -5.09 7.91
CA ALA A 66 -14.67 -4.53 9.17
C ALA A 66 -15.52 -3.32 9.62
N GLU A 67 -15.92 -2.48 8.67
CA GLU A 67 -16.81 -1.32 8.90
C GLU A 67 -18.22 -1.77 9.30
N ASP A 68 -18.76 -2.80 8.65
CA ASP A 68 -20.10 -3.35 8.89
C ASP A 68 -20.17 -4.30 10.10
N SER A 69 -19.04 -4.62 10.74
CA SER A 69 -18.99 -5.57 11.86
C SER A 69 -19.75 -5.05 13.07
N PRO A 70 -20.66 -5.84 13.68
CA PRO A 70 -21.46 -5.41 14.82
C PRO A 70 -20.65 -5.29 16.11
N ASP A 71 -19.48 -5.92 16.17
CA ASP A 71 -18.59 -5.89 17.31
C ASP A 71 -17.12 -5.67 16.92
N TYR A 72 -16.35 -5.24 17.91
CA TYR A 72 -14.93 -4.94 17.77
C TYR A 72 -14.09 -6.19 17.46
N ALA A 73 -14.48 -7.36 17.95
CA ALA A 73 -13.71 -8.59 17.75
C ALA A 73 -13.75 -9.00 16.27
N GLY A 74 -14.94 -9.01 15.66
CA GLY A 74 -15.12 -9.27 14.23
C GLY A 74 -14.40 -8.25 13.36
N ALA A 75 -14.50 -6.96 13.68
CA ALA A 75 -13.79 -5.90 12.94
C ALA A 75 -12.27 -6.13 12.98
N LYS A 76 -11.74 -6.47 14.17
CA LYS A 76 -10.32 -6.74 14.37
C LYS A 76 -9.85 -7.95 13.54
N ASP A 77 -10.66 -9.00 13.43
CA ASP A 77 -10.31 -10.19 12.67
C ASP A 77 -10.21 -9.91 11.16
N TYR A 78 -11.10 -9.07 10.61
CA TYR A 78 -11.01 -8.61 9.22
C TYR A 78 -9.78 -7.73 9.00
N LEU A 79 -9.49 -6.79 9.91
CA LEU A 79 -8.29 -5.95 9.82
C LEU A 79 -6.99 -6.74 9.98
N ALA A 80 -6.99 -7.83 10.76
CA ALA A 80 -5.87 -8.76 10.84
C ALA A 80 -5.60 -9.48 9.50
N GLN A 81 -6.65 -9.85 8.77
CA GLN A 81 -6.52 -10.43 7.43
C GLN A 81 -5.97 -9.41 6.42
N VAL A 82 -6.48 -8.18 6.43
CA VAL A 82 -5.93 -7.06 5.65
C VAL A 82 -4.43 -6.87 5.93
N SER A 83 -4.06 -6.84 7.21
CA SER A 83 -2.66 -6.68 7.64
C SER A 83 -1.78 -7.82 7.11
N ARG A 84 -2.27 -9.06 7.17
CA ARG A 84 -1.56 -10.23 6.63
C ARG A 84 -1.31 -10.11 5.13
N ILE A 85 -2.32 -9.75 4.34
CA ILE A 85 -2.19 -9.57 2.89
C ILE A 85 -1.18 -8.47 2.57
N ARG A 86 -1.29 -7.31 3.22
CA ARG A 86 -0.36 -6.19 3.04
C ARG A 86 1.08 -6.57 3.41
N HIS A 87 1.27 -7.36 4.48
CA HIS A 87 2.59 -7.86 4.87
C HIS A 87 3.17 -8.84 3.85
N GLN A 88 2.36 -9.75 3.32
CA GLN A 88 2.78 -10.67 2.25
C GLN A 88 3.25 -9.90 1.02
N ILE A 89 2.48 -8.89 0.57
CA ILE A 89 2.87 -8.04 -0.55
C ILE A 89 4.16 -7.29 -0.24
N SER A 90 4.28 -6.67 0.93
CA SER A 90 5.51 -5.97 1.33
C SER A 90 6.74 -6.89 1.27
N ALA A 91 6.61 -8.14 1.72
CA ALA A 91 7.70 -9.12 1.69
C ALA A 91 8.15 -9.49 0.27
N THR A 92 7.28 -9.34 -0.75
CA THR A 92 7.67 -9.54 -2.16
C THR A 92 8.41 -8.33 -2.77
N LEU A 93 8.28 -7.15 -2.15
CA LEU A 93 8.88 -5.91 -2.64
C LEU A 93 10.27 -5.64 -2.05
N ASP A 94 10.56 -6.25 -0.90
CA ASP A 94 11.90 -6.28 -0.33
C ASP A 94 12.74 -7.34 -1.05
N PRO A 95 14.02 -7.06 -1.37
CA PRO A 95 14.89 -8.11 -1.88
C PRO A 95 14.97 -9.25 -0.84
N PRO A 96 15.06 -10.52 -1.26
CA PRO A 96 15.27 -11.61 -0.32
C PRO A 96 16.46 -11.26 0.56
N LYS A 97 16.29 -11.39 1.88
CA LYS A 97 17.41 -11.27 2.81
C LYS A 97 18.42 -12.33 2.36
N GLU A 98 19.54 -11.92 1.77
CA GLU A 98 20.65 -12.83 1.57
C GLU A 98 20.91 -13.50 2.92
N THR A 99 20.81 -14.82 2.93
CA THR A 99 21.31 -15.64 4.03
C THR A 99 22.75 -15.19 4.25
N ARG A 100 22.99 -14.44 5.33
CA ARG A 100 24.34 -14.18 5.83
C ARG A 100 24.83 -15.52 6.37
N ASP A 101 25.34 -16.35 5.49
CA ASP A 101 26.20 -17.46 5.86
C ASP A 101 27.55 -16.84 6.25
N ALA A 102 27.81 -16.81 7.55
CA ALA A 102 29.12 -16.57 8.16
C ALA A 102 29.22 -17.39 9.44
#